data_AF-A0A9P0GAI0-F1
#
_entry.id   AF-A0A9P0GAI0-F1
#
_cell.length_a   1.000
_cell.length_b   1.000
_cell.length_c   1.000
_cell.angle_alpha   90.00
_cell.angle_beta   90.00
_cell.angle_gamma   90.00
#
_symmetry.space_group_name_H-M   'P 1'
#
loop_
_entity.id
_entity.type
_entity.pdbx_description
1 polymer ?
#
loop_
_entity_poly.entity_id
_entity_poly.type
_entity_poly.pdbx_seq_one_letter_code
_entity_poly.pdbx_strand_id
1 'polypeptide(L)'
;MAKENISNIPPFELNKSTYSQVVQATYQSVVVIKPKDDTQNNIQTKADIMNNINPTELNIKVLRVKNTKECGILVGCSKNEDASKFKDAANAKLSDAYEVKEIKNRNPKIRIIGMIEKHEPDELISILKYQNDVIQSSRV
;
A
#
# COMPACT_ATOMS: atom_id res chain seq x y z
N MET A 1 2.91 -31.76 -21.97
CA MET A 1 2.20 -30.69 -22.71
C MET A 1 0.76 -31.12 -22.87
N ALA A 2 -0.13 -30.66 -21.99
CA ALA A 2 -1.58 -30.80 -22.18
C ALA A 2 -2.12 -29.40 -22.49
N LYS A 3 -2.55 -29.19 -23.74
CA LYS A 3 -3.30 -27.99 -24.13
C LYS A 3 -4.77 -28.34 -23.96
N GLU A 4 -5.38 -27.90 -22.87
CA GLU A 4 -6.83 -28.03 -22.71
C GLU A 4 -7.55 -27.05 -23.66
N ASN A 5 -8.62 -27.55 -24.27
CA ASN A 5 -9.40 -26.91 -25.32
C ASN A 5 -10.06 -25.61 -24.82
N ILE A 6 -9.75 -24.49 -25.48
CA ILE A 6 -10.19 -23.13 -25.12
C ILE A 6 -11.64 -22.86 -25.60
N SER A 7 -12.33 -23.83 -26.18
CA SER A 7 -13.62 -23.61 -26.87
C SER A 7 -14.86 -23.60 -25.98
N ASN A 8 -14.74 -23.74 -24.65
CA ASN A 8 -15.89 -23.82 -23.74
C ASN A 8 -15.87 -22.82 -22.58
N ILE A 9 -15.00 -21.80 -22.64
CA ILE A 9 -14.94 -20.76 -21.61
C ILE A 9 -15.88 -19.62 -22.04
N PRO A 10 -16.89 -19.27 -21.23
CA PRO A 10 -17.80 -18.19 -21.58
C PRO A 10 -17.07 -16.83 -21.65
N PRO A 11 -17.48 -15.91 -22.54
CA PRO A 11 -16.70 -14.71 -22.91
C PRO A 11 -16.42 -13.74 -21.75
N PHE A 12 -17.07 -13.89 -20.59
CA PHE A 12 -16.86 -13.08 -19.38
C PHE A 12 -15.70 -13.56 -18.49
N GLU A 13 -15.04 -14.67 -18.80
CA GLU A 13 -13.90 -15.20 -18.04
C GLU A 13 -12.53 -14.89 -18.66
N LEU A 14 -12.49 -14.28 -19.85
CA LEU A 14 -11.23 -14.08 -20.58
C LEU A 14 -10.30 -13.00 -19.99
N ASN A 15 -10.72 -12.23 -18.98
CA ASN A 15 -9.93 -11.12 -18.45
C ASN A 15 -10.26 -10.75 -16.99
N LYS A 16 -10.58 -11.73 -16.14
CA LYS A 16 -10.70 -11.47 -14.70
C LYS A 16 -9.34 -11.62 -14.04
N SER A 17 -8.58 -10.53 -13.97
CA SER A 17 -7.49 -10.43 -12.99
C SER A 17 -8.06 -10.75 -11.62
N THR A 18 -7.47 -11.72 -10.92
CA THR A 18 -7.87 -12.03 -9.55
C THR A 18 -7.70 -10.81 -8.67
N TYR A 19 -8.48 -10.70 -7.59
CA TYR A 19 -8.34 -9.59 -6.64
C TYR A 19 -6.88 -9.44 -6.19
N SER A 20 -6.21 -10.55 -5.87
CA SER A 20 -4.79 -10.56 -5.51
C SER A 20 -3.88 -9.98 -6.59
N GLN A 21 -4.12 -10.29 -7.88
CA GLN A 21 -3.35 -9.73 -9.01
C GLN A 21 -3.58 -8.23 -9.19
N VAL A 22 -4.83 -7.76 -9.12
CA VAL A 22 -5.16 -6.32 -9.20
C VAL A 22 -4.49 -5.57 -8.06
N VAL A 23 -4.52 -6.17 -6.88
CA VAL A 23 -4.01 -5.61 -5.65
C VAL A 23 -2.47 -5.56 -5.66
N GLN A 24 -1.79 -6.64 -6.08
CA GLN A 24 -0.34 -6.67 -6.31
C GLN A 24 0.12 -5.68 -7.38
N ALA A 25 -0.59 -5.56 -8.49
CA ALA A 25 -0.28 -4.59 -9.54
C ALA A 25 -0.42 -3.13 -9.05
N THR A 26 -1.27 -2.89 -8.06
CA THR A 26 -1.50 -1.56 -7.45
C THR A 26 -0.50 -1.26 -6.32
N TYR A 27 0.10 -2.29 -5.73
CA TYR A 27 1.14 -2.22 -4.69
C TYR A 27 2.51 -1.89 -5.29
N GLN A 28 2.62 -0.66 -5.78
CA GLN A 28 3.92 -0.02 -5.93
C GLN A 28 4.52 0.19 -4.54
N SER A 29 5.81 -0.04 -4.41
CA SER A 29 6.61 0.25 -3.21
C SER A 29 6.40 1.70 -2.81
N VAL A 30 5.87 1.93 -1.61
CA VAL A 30 5.42 3.26 -1.18
C VAL A 30 6.13 3.68 0.09
N VAL A 31 6.57 4.93 0.14
CA VAL A 31 7.07 5.59 1.34
C VAL A 31 6.11 6.69 1.74
N VAL A 32 5.76 6.75 3.02
CA VAL A 32 4.97 7.81 3.62
C VAL A 32 5.89 8.65 4.49
N ILE A 33 5.82 9.96 4.30
CA ILE A 33 6.51 10.97 5.10
C ILE A 33 5.43 11.80 5.77
N LYS A 34 5.37 11.77 7.10
CA LYS A 34 4.40 12.53 7.89
C LYS A 34 5.12 13.51 8.80
N PRO A 35 4.72 14.80 8.88
CA PRO A 35 5.26 15.69 9.89
C PRO A 35 4.90 15.19 11.29
N LYS A 36 5.82 15.37 12.25
CA LYS A 36 5.53 15.11 13.67
C LYS A 36 4.64 16.20 14.27
N ASP A 37 4.65 17.39 13.68
CA ASP A 37 3.79 18.52 14.04
C ASP A 37 2.51 18.50 13.20
N ASP A 38 1.36 18.40 13.87
CA ASP A 38 0.05 18.36 13.22
C ASP A 38 -0.42 19.74 12.72
N THR A 39 0.29 20.83 13.03
CA THR A 39 -0.05 22.19 12.57
C THR A 39 0.45 22.49 11.15
N GLN A 40 1.38 21.69 10.65
CA GLN A 40 2.03 21.92 9.36
C GLN A 40 1.13 21.57 8.17
N ASN A 41 1.24 22.28 7.05
CA ASN A 41 0.46 21.98 5.83
C ASN A 41 1.23 21.06 4.87
N ASN A 42 0.50 20.21 4.13
CA ASN A 42 1.01 19.40 3.02
C ASN A 42 1.90 20.16 2.02
N ILE A 43 1.64 21.44 1.77
CA ILE A 43 2.43 22.26 0.84
C ILE A 43 3.86 22.43 1.37
N GLN A 44 4.01 22.73 2.66
CA GLN A 44 5.30 22.87 3.33
C GLN A 44 6.04 21.54 3.36
N THR A 45 5.35 20.46 3.77
CA THR A 45 5.91 19.10 3.76
C THR A 45 6.45 18.71 2.38
N LYS A 46 5.72 19.05 1.31
CA LYS A 46 6.15 18.75 -0.06
C LYS A 46 7.36 19.57 -0.48
N ALA A 47 7.40 20.86 -0.13
CA ALA A 47 8.54 21.73 -0.41
C ALA A 47 9.80 21.22 0.30
N ASP A 48 9.69 20.85 1.58
CA ASP A 48 10.81 20.33 2.36
C ASP A 48 11.37 19.03 1.79
N ILE A 49 10.49 18.12 1.36
CA ILE A 49 10.90 16.88 0.69
C ILE A 49 11.66 17.19 -0.61
N MET A 50 11.14 18.09 -1.44
CA MET A 50 11.76 18.45 -2.72
C MET A 50 13.11 19.15 -2.54
N ASN A 51 13.25 19.98 -1.51
CA ASN A 51 14.48 20.72 -1.23
C ASN A 51 15.58 19.82 -0.64
N ASN A 52 15.19 18.82 0.17
CA ASN A 52 16.16 17.96 0.86
C ASN A 52 16.51 16.70 0.07
N ILE A 53 15.60 16.19 -0.77
CA ILE A 53 15.77 14.91 -1.47
C ILE A 53 15.68 15.13 -2.98
N ASN A 54 16.79 14.88 -3.67
CA ASN A 54 16.83 14.83 -5.12
C ASN A 54 16.75 13.37 -5.61
N PRO A 55 15.62 12.93 -6.21
CA PRO A 55 15.46 11.54 -6.66
C PRO A 55 16.43 11.15 -7.79
N THR A 56 16.86 12.12 -8.60
CA THR A 56 17.76 11.89 -9.73
C THR A 56 19.17 11.54 -9.26
N GLU A 57 19.68 12.23 -8.24
CA GLU A 57 20.99 11.95 -7.62
C GLU A 57 21.03 10.58 -6.98
N LEU A 58 19.89 10.13 -6.42
CA LEU A 58 19.75 8.82 -5.78
C LEU A 58 19.45 7.69 -6.77
N ASN A 59 19.30 8.00 -8.07
CA ASN A 59 18.89 7.07 -9.13
C ASN A 59 17.58 6.33 -8.78
N ILE A 60 16.60 7.06 -8.23
CA ILE A 60 15.30 6.54 -7.77
C ILE A 60 14.22 6.92 -8.78
N LYS A 61 13.48 5.92 -9.26
CA LYS A 61 12.33 6.18 -10.13
C LYS A 61 11.05 6.38 -9.31
N VAL A 62 10.65 7.64 -9.15
CA VAL A 62 9.37 8.03 -8.54
C VAL A 62 8.26 7.97 -9.59
N LEU A 63 7.17 7.26 -9.28
CA LEU A 63 6.01 7.09 -10.17
C LEU A 63 4.87 8.04 -9.82
N ARG A 64 4.60 8.21 -8.52
CA ARG A 64 3.46 9.00 -8.04
C ARG A 64 3.79 9.69 -6.73
N VAL A 65 3.29 10.90 -6.56
CA VAL A 65 3.31 11.61 -5.28
C VAL A 65 1.88 12.02 -4.96
N LYS A 66 1.39 11.68 -3.78
CA LYS A 66 0.03 11.99 -3.32
C LYS A 66 0.04 12.56 -1.92
N ASN A 67 -0.93 13.41 -1.63
CA ASN A 67 -1.14 13.90 -0.27
C ASN A 67 -1.95 12.87 0.52
N THR A 68 -1.60 12.69 1.78
CA THR A 68 -2.29 11.82 2.74
C THR A 68 -3.02 12.69 3.76
N LYS A 69 -3.90 12.06 4.56
CA LYS A 69 -4.45 12.68 5.75
C LYS A 69 -3.31 13.07 6.72
N GLU A 70 -3.56 14.02 7.61
CA GLU A 70 -2.57 14.45 8.62
C GLU A 70 -1.29 15.03 8.00
N CYS A 71 -1.46 15.79 6.91
CA CYS A 71 -0.40 16.59 6.28
C CYS A 71 0.83 15.81 5.79
N GLY A 72 0.68 14.48 5.61
CA GLY A 72 1.71 13.59 5.10
C GLY A 72 1.73 13.50 3.58
N ILE A 73 2.89 13.15 3.04
CA ILE A 73 3.12 12.91 1.62
C ILE A 73 3.43 11.44 1.39
N LEU A 74 2.80 10.87 0.36
CA LEU A 74 2.94 9.49 -0.06
C LEU A 74 3.67 9.47 -1.39
N VAL A 75 4.82 8.80 -1.42
CA VAL A 75 5.71 8.68 -2.57
C VAL A 75 5.69 7.23 -3.03
N GLY A 76 5.17 6.98 -4.23
CA GLY A 76 5.22 5.67 -4.87
C GLY A 76 6.45 5.57 -5.77
N CYS A 77 7.26 4.55 -5.53
CA CYS A 77 8.47 4.21 -6.28
C CYS A 77 8.22 3.02 -7.22
N SER A 78 9.04 2.89 -8.25
CA SER A 78 8.89 1.82 -9.24
C SER A 78 9.32 0.44 -8.72
N LYS A 79 10.28 0.37 -7.80
CA LYS A 79 10.81 -0.88 -7.23
C LYS A 79 10.91 -0.79 -5.71
N ASN A 80 10.95 -1.94 -5.03
CA ASN A 80 11.07 -1.98 -3.56
C ASN A 80 12.42 -1.43 -3.11
N GLU A 81 13.48 -1.71 -3.86
CA GLU A 81 14.82 -1.14 -3.61
C GLU A 81 14.83 0.38 -3.68
N ASP A 82 14.11 0.95 -4.65
CA ASP A 82 14.00 2.41 -4.83
C ASP A 82 13.27 3.05 -3.63
N ALA A 83 12.24 2.39 -3.10
CA ALA A 83 11.54 2.84 -1.90
C ALA A 83 12.44 2.75 -0.65
N SER A 84 13.23 1.67 -0.50
CA SER A 84 14.18 1.55 0.62
C SER A 84 15.22 2.67 0.56
N LYS A 85 15.84 2.90 -0.60
CA LYS A 85 16.81 4.00 -0.78
C LYS A 85 16.20 5.36 -0.49
N PHE A 86 14.96 5.59 -0.94
CA PHE A 86 14.24 6.83 -0.67
C PHE A 86 13.99 7.01 0.83
N LYS A 87 13.56 5.94 1.51
CA LYS A 87 13.33 5.94 2.96
C LYS A 87 14.62 6.23 3.72
N ASP A 88 15.75 5.63 3.33
CA ASP A 88 17.03 5.82 4.00
C ASP A 88 17.53 7.27 3.82
N ALA A 89 17.44 7.82 2.61
CA ALA A 89 17.77 9.22 2.35
C ALA A 89 16.84 10.19 3.10
N ALA A 90 15.54 9.89 3.15
CA ALA A 90 14.57 10.69 3.89
C ALA A 90 14.81 10.62 5.40
N ASN A 91 15.13 9.45 5.96
CA ASN A 91 15.49 9.32 7.36
C ASN A 91 16.78 10.09 7.69
N ALA A 92 17.79 10.04 6.82
CA ALA A 92 19.04 10.75 7.06
C ALA A 92 18.88 12.28 7.11
N LYS A 93 17.90 12.84 6.39
CA LYS A 93 17.74 14.30 6.25
C LYS A 93 16.54 14.90 6.97
N LEU A 94 15.49 14.10 7.20
CA LEU A 94 14.18 14.59 7.64
C LEU A 94 13.68 13.90 8.92
N SER A 95 14.38 12.90 9.47
CA SER A 95 13.88 12.10 10.62
C SER A 95 13.66 12.91 11.90
N ASP A 96 14.29 14.07 12.04
CA ASP A 96 14.11 14.94 13.21
C ASP A 96 12.69 15.54 13.25
N ALA A 97 12.23 16.10 12.13
CA ALA A 97 10.93 16.77 12.02
C ALA A 97 9.81 15.86 11.47
N TYR A 98 10.17 14.76 10.80
CA TYR A 98 9.23 13.90 10.09
C TYR A 98 9.37 12.43 10.49
N GLU A 99 8.23 11.75 10.51
CA GLU A 99 8.17 10.30 10.56
C GLU A 99 8.17 9.73 9.13
N VAL A 100 9.16 8.88 8.82
CA VAL A 100 9.30 8.24 7.51
C VAL A 100 9.03 6.74 7.64
N LYS A 101 8.01 6.25 6.94
CA LYS A 101 7.60 4.84 6.96
C LYS A 101 7.52 4.27 5.55
N GLU A 102 8.10 3.10 5.35
CA GLU A 102 7.91 2.32 4.13
C GLU A 102 6.72 1.38 4.30
N ILE A 103 5.77 1.42 3.36
CA ILE A 103 4.61 0.54 3.34
C ILE A 103 4.91 -0.60 2.37
N LYS A 104 5.31 -1.74 2.94
CA LYS A 104 5.56 -2.97 2.17
C LYS A 104 4.26 -3.72 1.87
N ASN A 105 3.40 -3.87 2.88
CA ASN A 105 2.14 -4.59 2.77
C ASN A 105 1.00 -3.71 3.28
N ARG A 106 -0.05 -3.54 2.47
CA ARG A 106 -1.29 -2.91 2.93
C ARG A 106 -2.34 -4.00 3.10
N ASN A 107 -2.76 -4.22 4.35
CA ASN A 107 -3.85 -5.13 4.66
C ASN A 107 -5.12 -4.67 3.92
N PRO A 108 -5.80 -5.58 3.18
CA PRO A 108 -7.04 -5.24 2.52
C PRO A 108 -8.08 -4.82 3.57
N LYS A 109 -8.84 -3.77 3.26
CA LYS A 109 -9.95 -3.32 4.11
C LYS A 109 -11.23 -3.95 3.59
N ILE A 110 -11.88 -4.75 4.43
CA ILE A 110 -13.15 -5.38 4.13
C ILE A 110 -14.26 -4.51 4.73
N ARG A 111 -15.28 -4.20 3.92
CA ARG A 111 -16.50 -3.53 4.38
C ARG A 111 -17.67 -4.46 4.14
N ILE A 112 -18.34 -4.86 5.22
CA ILE A 112 -19.52 -5.72 5.20
C ILE A 112 -20.75 -4.80 5.22
N ILE A 113 -21.68 -5.01 4.30
CA ILE A 113 -22.90 -4.20 4.14
C ILE A 113 -24.09 -5.16 4.13
N GLY A 114 -25.19 -4.80 4.79
CA GLY A 114 -26.42 -5.60 4.80
C GLY A 114 -26.42 -6.74 5.82
N MET A 115 -25.53 -6.70 6.82
CA MET A 115 -25.58 -7.61 7.96
C MET A 115 -26.76 -7.24 8.84
N ILE A 116 -27.72 -8.16 8.99
CA ILE A 116 -28.95 -7.96 9.78
C ILE A 116 -28.65 -8.19 11.26
N GLU A 117 -27.84 -9.19 11.55
CA GLU A 117 -27.43 -9.56 12.90
C GLU A 117 -26.31 -8.63 13.39
N LYS A 118 -26.30 -8.36 14.69
CA LYS A 118 -25.23 -7.60 15.35
C LYS A 118 -24.31 -8.59 16.04
N HIS A 119 -23.06 -8.60 15.63
CA HIS A 119 -21.98 -9.32 16.31
C HIS A 119 -21.05 -8.31 16.96
N GLU A 120 -20.47 -8.69 18.09
CA GLU A 120 -19.34 -7.94 18.63
C GLU A 120 -18.15 -8.03 17.66
N PRO A 121 -17.34 -6.96 17.51
CA PRO A 121 -16.28 -6.90 16.50
C PRO A 121 -15.33 -8.10 16.51
N ASP A 122 -14.93 -8.56 17.69
CA ASP A 122 -13.97 -9.66 17.85
C ASP A 122 -14.58 -11.02 17.49
N GLU A 123 -15.88 -11.20 17.76
CA GLU A 123 -16.63 -12.40 17.40
C GLU A 123 -16.77 -12.50 15.87
N LEU A 124 -17.14 -11.39 15.22
CA LEU A 124 -17.26 -11.34 13.76
C LEU A 124 -15.93 -11.64 13.07
N ILE A 125 -14.82 -11.09 13.58
CA ILE A 125 -13.48 -11.38 13.06
C ILE A 125 -13.15 -12.87 13.20
N SER A 126 -13.53 -13.48 14.32
CA SER A 126 -13.29 -14.90 14.57
C SER A 126 -14.08 -15.79 13.62
N ILE A 127 -15.35 -15.48 13.37
CA ILE A 127 -16.19 -16.18 12.39
C ILE A 127 -15.59 -16.06 10.98
N LEU A 128 -15.18 -14.85 10.58
CA LEU A 128 -14.56 -14.63 9.26
C LEU A 128 -13.26 -15.41 9.10
N LYS A 129 -12.42 -15.48 10.14
CA LYS A 129 -11.19 -16.28 10.13
C LYS A 129 -11.49 -17.78 10.10
N TYR A 130 -12.54 -18.23 10.78
CA TYR A 130 -12.98 -19.63 10.77
C TYR A 130 -13.46 -20.07 9.39
N GLN A 131 -14.23 -19.24 8.70
CA GLN A 131 -14.74 -19.56 7.36
C GLN A 131 -13.66 -19.61 6.27
N ASN A 132 -12.48 -19.03 6.52
CA ASN A 132 -11.39 -18.96 5.56
C ASN A 132 -10.20 -19.79 6.05
N ASP A 133 -10.23 -21.11 5.83
CA ASP A 133 -9.18 -22.05 6.22
C ASP A 133 -7.77 -21.65 5.74
N VAL A 134 -7.71 -20.96 4.60
CA VAL A 134 -6.46 -20.43 4.01
C VAL A 134 -5.78 -19.39 4.92
N ILE A 135 -6.54 -18.72 5.78
CA ILE A 135 -6.03 -17.74 6.77
C ILE A 135 -5.54 -18.46 8.04
N GLN A 136 -6.10 -19.64 8.36
CA GLN A 136 -5.66 -20.42 9.52
C GLN A 136 -4.30 -21.07 9.32
N SER A 137 -3.96 -21.40 8.07
CA SER A 137 -2.69 -22.04 7.71
C SER A 137 -1.54 -21.05 7.49
N SER A 138 -1.81 -19.76 7.30
CA SER A 138 -0.78 -18.72 7.19
C SER A 138 -0.33 -18.23 8.58
N ARG A 139 0.68 -18.89 9.15
CA ARG A 139 1.43 -18.39 10.31
C ARG A 139 2.35 -17.24 9.90
N VAL A 140 2.25 -16.13 10.67
CA VAL A 140 3.14 -14.95 10.79
C VAL A 140 3.04 -13.90 9.69
#